data_AF-A0A3S2JYD3-F1
#
_entry.id   AF-A0A3S2JYD3-F1
#
_cell.length_a   1.000
_cell.length_b   1.000
_cell.length_c   1.000
_cell.angle_alpha   90.00
_cell.angle_beta   90.00
_cell.angle_gamma   90.00
#
_symmetry.space_group_name_H-M   'P 1'
#
loop_
_entity.id
_entity.type
_entity.pdbx_description
1 polymer ?
#
loop_
_entity_poly.entity_id
_entity_poly.type
_entity_poly.pdbx_seq_one_letter_code
_entity_poly.pdbx_strand_id
1 'polypeptide(L)'
;MTDTSQWPAAPVYSPRDYALILELSEVGDLPPTWEEWWEKFKASEAEQRRQGFPAIRVSVHAGKFKAWLQDNSLRSSEQTRQQYAQQRLDMKRARKAERAGSPWTTWAQAPVVPTHWTHRPLEVLAYLLLAIAIGTLLLVLDLTWKLDT
;
A
#
# COMPACT_ATOMS: atom_id res chain seq x y z
N MET A 1 21.96 15.17 -12.48
CA MET A 1 20.60 14.70 -12.11
C MET A 1 19.66 15.87 -12.32
N THR A 2 18.68 15.75 -13.21
CA THR A 2 17.67 16.81 -13.39
C THR A 2 16.75 16.81 -12.18
N ASP A 3 16.63 17.95 -11.49
CA ASP A 3 15.67 18.07 -10.41
C ASP A 3 14.26 18.05 -10.99
N THR A 4 13.52 16.99 -10.65
CA THR A 4 12.13 16.76 -11.11
C THR A 4 11.12 17.11 -10.02
N SER A 5 11.57 17.70 -8.92
CA SER A 5 10.74 18.12 -7.78
C SER A 5 9.67 19.13 -8.20
N GLN A 6 9.98 19.99 -9.17
CA GLN A 6 9.10 21.06 -9.63
C GLN A 6 8.18 20.65 -10.79
N TRP A 7 8.41 19.50 -11.43
CA TRP A 7 7.62 19.11 -12.60
C TRP A 7 6.16 18.81 -12.20
N PRO A 8 5.17 19.34 -12.95
CA PRO A 8 3.76 19.10 -12.65
C PRO A 8 3.39 17.64 -12.94
N ALA A 9 2.33 17.15 -12.31
CA ALA A 9 1.71 15.90 -12.71
C ALA A 9 1.00 16.04 -14.06
N ALA A 10 1.01 14.99 -14.88
CA ALA A 10 0.19 14.87 -16.08
C ALA A 10 -0.68 13.61 -15.92
N PRO A 11 -2.02 13.73 -15.84
CA PRO A 11 -2.90 12.59 -15.69
C PRO A 11 -2.85 11.71 -16.94
N VAL A 12 -2.71 10.40 -16.75
CA VAL A 12 -2.69 9.39 -17.80
C VAL A 12 -3.69 8.29 -17.47
N TYR A 13 -4.39 7.79 -18.49
CA TYR A 13 -5.45 6.80 -18.35
C TYR A 13 -5.09 5.52 -19.09
N SER A 14 -5.44 4.38 -18.50
CA SER A 14 -5.51 3.11 -19.25
C SER A 14 -6.76 3.12 -20.14
N PRO A 15 -6.81 2.33 -21.23
CA PRO A 15 -8.02 2.25 -22.06
C PRO A 15 -9.28 1.91 -21.26
N ARG A 16 -9.16 1.00 -20.29
CA ARG A 16 -10.26 0.61 -19.39
C ARG A 16 -10.68 1.75 -18.46
N ASP A 17 -9.71 2.42 -17.82
CA ASP A 17 -10.00 3.54 -16.92
C ASP A 17 -10.57 4.73 -17.70
N TYR A 18 -10.15 4.93 -18.95
CA TYR A 18 -10.60 6.03 -19.79
C TYR A 18 -12.11 6.00 -20.04
N ALA A 19 -12.66 4.85 -20.43
CA ALA A 19 -14.09 4.70 -20.65
C ALA A 19 -14.91 5.09 -19.39
N LEU A 20 -14.46 4.63 -18.22
CA LEU A 20 -15.11 4.95 -16.95
C LEU A 20 -14.94 6.43 -16.56
N ILE A 21 -13.79 7.04 -16.86
CA ILE A 21 -13.55 8.47 -16.60
C ILE A 21 -14.38 9.33 -17.56
N LEU A 22 -14.58 8.88 -18.79
CA LEU A 22 -15.44 9.53 -19.78
C LEU A 22 -16.89 9.54 -19.31
N GLU A 23 -17.40 8.43 -18.79
CA GLU A 23 -18.74 8.36 -18.16
C GLU A 23 -18.88 9.29 -16.95
N LEU A 24 -17.80 9.49 -16.19
CA LEU A 24 -17.78 10.44 -15.08
C LEU A 24 -17.71 11.90 -15.55
N SER A 25 -17.25 12.17 -16.77
CA SER A 25 -17.07 13.53 -17.27
C SER A 25 -18.39 14.10 -17.80
N GLU A 26 -19.04 14.92 -16.98
CA GLU A 26 -20.28 15.61 -17.36
C GLU A 26 -20.05 16.71 -18.40
N VAL A 27 -18.82 17.22 -18.51
CA VAL A 27 -18.50 18.46 -19.26
C VAL A 27 -18.12 18.18 -20.71
N GLY A 28 -18.00 16.90 -21.12
CA GLY A 28 -17.58 16.56 -22.48
C GLY A 28 -16.17 17.06 -22.82
N ASP A 29 -15.33 17.22 -21.80
CA ASP A 29 -13.98 17.79 -21.90
C ASP A 29 -12.92 16.77 -22.39
N LEU A 30 -13.32 15.51 -22.56
CA LEU A 30 -12.48 14.43 -23.05
C LEU A 30 -12.89 14.01 -24.47
N PRO A 31 -11.93 13.65 -25.33
CA PRO A 31 -12.23 13.01 -26.62
C PRO A 31 -13.13 11.77 -26.46
N PRO A 32 -13.92 11.41 -27.48
CA PRO A 32 -14.84 10.27 -27.40
C PRO A 32 -14.11 8.92 -27.29
N THR A 33 -12.87 8.82 -27.76
CA THR A 33 -12.09 7.58 -27.75
C THR A 33 -10.76 7.76 -27.02
N TRP A 34 -10.25 6.66 -26.45
CA TRP A 34 -8.96 6.66 -25.77
C TRP A 34 -7.82 6.92 -26.75
N GLU A 35 -7.91 6.38 -27.96
CA GLU A 35 -6.91 6.53 -29.01
C GLU A 35 -6.74 8.00 -29.42
N GLU A 36 -7.85 8.72 -29.65
CA GLU A 36 -7.81 10.16 -29.95
C GLU A 36 -7.20 10.97 -28.82
N TRP A 37 -7.58 10.66 -27.58
CA TRP A 37 -6.97 11.29 -26.41
C TRP A 37 -5.47 11.01 -26.32
N TRP A 38 -5.05 9.76 -26.55
CA TRP A 38 -3.66 9.35 -26.44
C TRP A 38 -2.77 10.01 -27.49
N GLU A 39 -3.24 10.16 -28.72
CA GLU A 39 -2.51 10.90 -29.76
C GLU A 39 -2.36 12.39 -29.40
N LYS A 40 -3.45 13.04 -28.96
CA LYS A 40 -3.39 14.44 -28.50
C LYS A 40 -2.45 14.61 -27.31
N PHE A 41 -2.49 13.68 -26.36
CA PHE A 41 -1.62 13.67 -25.19
C PHE A 41 -0.15 13.56 -25.59
N LYS A 42 0.21 12.59 -26.46
CA LYS A 42 1.59 12.41 -26.93
C LYS A 42 2.10 13.65 -27.67
N ALA A 43 1.26 14.26 -28.51
CA ALA A 43 1.62 15.48 -29.24
C ALA A 43 1.91 16.64 -28.27
N SER A 44 1.01 16.87 -27.30
CA SER A 44 1.17 17.91 -26.28
C SER A 44 2.41 17.66 -25.41
N GLU A 45 2.64 16.42 -24.98
CA GLU A 45 3.78 16.07 -24.14
C GLU A 45 5.11 16.18 -24.89
N ALA A 46 5.15 15.83 -26.18
CA ALA A 46 6.34 16.03 -27.01
C ALA A 46 6.67 17.52 -27.14
N GLU A 47 5.66 18.36 -27.31
CA GLU A 47 5.82 19.81 -27.40
C GLU A 47 6.31 20.40 -26.07
N GLN A 48 5.70 20.03 -24.95
CA GLN A 48 6.14 20.42 -23.61
C GLN A 48 7.61 20.06 -23.34
N ARG A 49 8.04 18.87 -23.78
CA ARG A 49 9.45 18.47 -23.68
C ARG A 49 10.37 19.33 -24.53
N ARG A 50 9.97 19.70 -25.75
CA ARG A 50 10.75 20.60 -26.63
C ARG A 50 10.88 22.00 -26.03
N GLN A 51 9.84 22.47 -25.36
CA GLN A 51 9.82 23.77 -24.68
C GLN A 51 10.56 23.77 -23.33
N GLY A 52 11.06 22.61 -22.87
CA GLY A 52 11.77 22.49 -21.60
C GLY A 52 10.88 22.42 -20.35
N PHE A 53 9.57 22.18 -20.52
CA PHE A 53 8.59 22.05 -19.44
C PHE A 53 8.02 20.62 -19.34
N PRO A 54 8.84 19.60 -19.06
CA PRO A 54 8.34 18.23 -18.96
C PRO A 54 7.40 18.06 -17.75
N ALA A 55 6.41 17.18 -17.92
CA ALA A 55 5.49 16.76 -16.88
C ALA A 55 5.71 15.30 -16.48
N ILE A 56 5.36 14.96 -15.24
CA ILE A 56 5.43 13.58 -14.73
C ILE A 56 4.10 12.89 -14.98
N ARG A 57 4.10 11.84 -15.80
CA ARG A 57 2.92 10.99 -16.01
C ARG A 57 2.46 10.34 -14.71
N VAL A 58 1.19 10.51 -14.38
CA VAL A 58 0.52 9.91 -13.22
C VAL A 58 -0.71 9.15 -13.66
N SER A 59 -0.73 7.84 -13.43
CA SER A 59 -1.89 7.01 -13.74
C SER A 59 -3.07 7.35 -12.84
N VAL A 60 -4.20 7.70 -13.47
CA VAL A 60 -5.49 7.94 -12.81
C VAL A 60 -6.37 6.72 -12.99
N HIS A 61 -6.76 6.11 -11.87
CA HIS A 61 -7.69 4.97 -11.86
C HIS A 61 -9.09 5.46 -11.59
N ALA A 62 -10.06 5.04 -12.41
CA ALA A 62 -11.42 5.57 -12.39
C ALA A 62 -12.10 5.37 -11.03
N GLY A 63 -11.99 4.18 -10.44
CA GLY A 63 -12.62 3.89 -9.14
C GLY A 63 -12.06 4.74 -7.99
N LYS A 64 -10.74 4.96 -7.96
CA LYS A 64 -10.11 5.80 -6.93
C LYS A 64 -10.40 7.28 -7.14
N PHE A 65 -10.44 7.70 -8.40
CA PHE A 65 -10.80 9.06 -8.76
C PHE A 65 -12.27 9.37 -8.41
N LYS A 66 -13.19 8.45 -8.68
CA LYS A 66 -14.60 8.58 -8.29
C LYS A 66 -14.78 8.73 -6.79
N ALA A 67 -14.14 7.86 -6.01
CA ALA A 67 -14.18 7.95 -4.54
C ALA A 67 -13.63 9.30 -4.06
N TRP A 68 -12.49 9.73 -4.62
CA TRP A 68 -11.91 11.03 -4.29
C TRP A 68 -12.83 12.20 -4.65
N LEU A 69 -13.50 12.18 -5.80
CA LEU A 69 -14.47 13.21 -6.17
C LEU A 69 -15.62 13.29 -5.15
N GLN A 70 -16.13 12.14 -4.70
CA GLN A 70 -17.19 12.05 -3.69
C GLN A 70 -16.73 12.61 -2.34
N ASP A 71 -15.56 12.17 -1.87
CA ASP A 71 -14.98 12.62 -0.60
C ASP A 71 -14.75 14.14 -0.55
N ASN A 72 -14.46 14.75 -1.70
CA ASN A 72 -14.20 16.19 -1.81
C ASN A 72 -15.42 16.99 -2.29
N SER A 73 -16.57 16.35 -2.51
CA SER A 73 -17.78 16.99 -3.08
C SER A 73 -17.50 17.74 -4.40
N LEU A 74 -16.62 17.18 -5.24
CA LEU A 74 -16.20 17.75 -6.52
C LEU A 74 -16.87 17.05 -7.69
N ARG A 75 -16.99 17.77 -8.81
CA ARG A 75 -17.40 17.19 -10.10
C ARG A 75 -16.19 16.82 -10.94
N SER A 76 -16.38 15.87 -11.85
CA SER A 76 -15.33 15.48 -12.81
C SER A 76 -15.12 16.60 -13.83
N SER A 77 -13.88 17.07 -13.93
CA SER A 77 -13.43 18.03 -14.93
C SER A 77 -11.93 17.83 -15.15
N GLU A 78 -11.38 18.47 -16.18
CA GLU A 78 -9.94 18.49 -16.44
C GLU A 78 -9.17 18.99 -15.22
N GLN A 79 -9.65 20.06 -14.60
CA GLN A 79 -9.03 20.64 -13.41
C GLN A 79 -9.01 19.65 -12.24
N THR A 80 -10.10 18.91 -11.98
CA THR A 80 -10.14 17.97 -10.85
C THR A 80 -9.31 16.72 -11.13
N ARG A 81 -9.22 16.27 -12.40
CA ARG A 81 -8.28 15.20 -12.81
C ARG A 81 -6.83 15.63 -12.60
N GLN A 82 -6.51 16.88 -12.93
CA GLN A 82 -5.18 17.46 -12.71
C GLN A 82 -4.84 17.56 -11.22
N GLN A 83 -5.76 18.06 -10.39
CA GLN A 83 -5.59 18.14 -8.94
C GLN A 83 -5.36 16.77 -8.30
N TYR A 84 -6.17 15.79 -8.68
CA TYR A 84 -6.02 14.42 -8.19
C TYR A 84 -4.67 13.80 -8.59
N ALA A 85 -4.24 14.00 -9.83
CA ALA A 85 -2.93 13.54 -10.29
C ALA A 85 -1.77 14.22 -9.54
N GLN A 86 -1.90 15.52 -9.26
CA GLN A 86 -0.92 16.28 -8.49
C GLN A 86 -0.83 15.78 -7.04
N GLN A 87 -1.96 15.60 -6.36
CA GLN A 87 -1.99 15.04 -5.00
C GLN A 87 -1.32 13.65 -4.94
N ARG A 88 -1.58 12.80 -5.94
CA ARG A 88 -0.95 11.47 -6.05
C ARG A 88 0.56 11.55 -6.21
N LEU A 89 1.06 12.50 -7.00
CA LEU A 89 2.48 12.76 -7.16
C LEU A 89 3.11 13.27 -5.87
N ASP A 90 2.46 14.20 -5.19
CA ASP A 90 2.96 14.79 -3.95
C ASP A 90 2.98 13.77 -2.81
N MET A 91 1.97 12.91 -2.69
CA MET A 91 2.00 11.76 -1.78
C MET A 91 3.18 10.82 -2.07
N LYS A 92 3.51 10.59 -3.35
CA LYS A 92 4.65 9.76 -3.74
C LYS A 92 5.98 10.43 -3.37
N ARG A 93 6.08 11.76 -3.56
CA ARG A 93 7.24 12.56 -3.17
C ARG A 93 7.43 12.57 -1.65
N ALA A 94 6.37 12.80 -0.88
CA ALA A 94 6.39 12.77 0.59
C ALA A 94 6.89 11.42 1.11
N ARG A 95 6.31 10.30 0.64
CA ARG A 95 6.77 8.95 1.00
C ARG A 95 8.23 8.68 0.63
N LYS A 96 8.72 9.27 -0.46
CA LYS A 96 10.12 9.14 -0.86
C LYS A 96 11.03 9.96 0.08
N ALA A 97 10.62 11.18 0.43
CA ALA A 97 11.33 12.03 1.37
C ALA A 97 11.39 11.40 2.76
N GLU A 98 10.31 10.79 3.25
CA GLU A 98 10.28 10.01 4.50
C GLU A 98 11.30 8.87 4.48
N ARG A 99 11.38 8.10 3.38
CA ARG A 99 12.37 7.03 3.26
C ARG A 99 13.81 7.54 3.16
N ALA A 100 14.03 8.68 2.52
CA ALA A 100 15.36 9.27 2.37
C ALA A 100 15.82 9.98 3.65
N GLY A 101 14.89 10.56 4.41
CA GLY A 101 15.11 11.19 5.71
C GLY A 101 15.08 10.21 6.88
N SER A 102 14.60 8.98 6.67
CA SER A 102 14.83 7.88 7.60
C SER A 102 16.31 7.52 7.52
N PRO A 103 17.13 7.88 8.53
CA PRO A 103 18.50 7.42 8.53
C PRO A 103 18.44 5.90 8.61
N TRP A 104 19.46 5.27 8.05
CA TRP A 104 19.78 3.85 8.14
C TRP A 104 19.80 3.27 9.59
N THR A 105 19.48 4.07 10.61
CA THR A 105 19.54 3.75 12.03
C THR A 105 18.49 2.73 12.51
N THR A 106 17.38 2.51 11.79
CA THR A 106 16.36 1.56 12.28
C THR A 106 16.74 0.08 12.06
N TRP A 107 17.62 -0.25 11.10
CA TRP A 107 18.12 -1.63 10.95
C TRP A 107 19.18 -2.02 11.98
N ALA A 108 19.71 -1.06 12.77
CA ALA A 108 20.59 -1.35 13.90
C ALA A 108 19.81 -1.74 15.18
N GLN A 109 18.49 -1.55 15.20
CA GLN A 109 17.64 -2.11 16.23
C GLN A 109 16.86 -3.27 15.62
N ALA A 110 17.45 -4.47 15.72
CA ALA A 110 16.62 -5.67 15.76
C ALA A 110 15.47 -5.37 16.74
N PRO A 111 14.20 -5.61 16.38
CA PRO A 111 13.14 -5.54 17.39
C PRO A 111 13.64 -6.40 18.55
N VAL A 112 13.74 -5.82 19.75
CA VAL A 112 13.90 -6.61 20.96
C VAL A 112 12.64 -7.46 20.96
N VAL A 113 12.76 -8.67 20.43
CA VAL A 113 11.69 -9.65 20.39
C VAL A 113 11.31 -9.79 21.85
N PRO A 114 10.09 -9.38 22.24
CA PRO A 114 9.74 -9.45 23.64
C PRO A 114 9.75 -10.93 24.00
N THR A 115 10.68 -11.32 24.87
CA THR A 115 11.07 -12.69 25.24
C THR A 115 9.93 -13.51 25.87
N HIS A 116 8.70 -13.01 25.90
CA HIS A 116 7.55 -13.72 26.46
C HIS A 116 6.91 -14.73 25.50
N TRP A 117 7.29 -14.74 24.21
CA TRP A 117 6.74 -15.69 23.23
C TRP A 117 7.48 -17.05 23.15
N THR A 118 8.61 -17.21 23.83
CA THR A 118 9.38 -18.48 23.84
C THR A 118 9.08 -19.40 25.03
N HIS A 119 8.27 -18.98 26.01
CA HIS A 119 8.02 -19.78 27.22
C HIS A 119 6.80 -20.71 27.14
N ARG A 120 5.84 -20.45 26.24
CA ARG A 120 4.62 -21.27 26.15
C ARG A 120 4.83 -22.76 25.85
N PRO A 121 5.75 -23.21 24.97
CA PRO A 121 5.92 -24.65 24.73
C PRO A 121 6.64 -25.37 25.88
N LEU A 122 7.53 -24.69 26.61
CA LEU A 122 8.26 -25.25 27.75
C LEU A 122 7.35 -25.46 28.96
N GLU A 123 6.42 -24.53 29.18
CA GLU A 123 5.44 -24.63 30.27
C GLU A 123 4.50 -25.82 30.06
N VAL A 124 4.02 -26.01 28.83
CA VAL A 124 3.18 -27.18 28.48
C VAL A 124 3.95 -28.49 28.69
N LEU A 125 5.22 -28.55 28.29
CA LEU A 125 6.09 -29.72 28.53
C LEU A 125 6.28 -30.00 30.03
N ALA A 126 6.49 -28.96 30.85
CA ALA A 126 6.63 -29.11 32.29
C ALA A 126 5.35 -29.68 32.95
N TYR A 127 4.17 -29.16 32.56
CA TYR A 127 2.90 -29.70 33.04
C TYR A 127 2.63 -31.14 32.58
N LEU A 128 3.01 -31.48 31.34
CA LEU A 128 2.88 -32.84 30.82
C LEU A 128 3.78 -33.83 31.57
N LEU A 129 5.03 -33.46 31.84
CA LEU A 129 5.97 -34.27 32.62
C LEU A 129 5.51 -34.43 34.08
N LEU A 130 4.99 -33.36 34.69
CA LEU A 130 4.44 -33.43 36.05
C LEU A 130 3.23 -34.36 36.13
N ALA A 131 2.31 -34.29 35.15
CA ALA A 131 1.16 -35.18 35.09
C ALA A 131 1.57 -36.65 34.92
N ILE A 132 2.57 -36.94 34.08
CA ILE A 132 3.12 -38.30 33.92
C ILE A 132 3.75 -38.80 35.22
N ALA A 133 4.53 -37.96 35.92
CA ALA A 133 5.17 -38.33 37.18
C ALA A 133 4.14 -38.66 38.27
N ILE A 134 3.09 -37.84 38.41
CA ILE A 134 2.00 -38.09 39.36
C ILE A 134 1.24 -39.37 38.98
N GLY A 135 0.91 -39.56 37.70
CA GLY A 135 0.26 -40.77 37.23
C GLY A 135 1.07 -42.04 37.53
N THR A 136 2.39 -41.98 37.32
CA THR A 136 3.29 -43.11 37.59
C THR A 136 3.37 -43.41 39.09
N LEU A 137 3.45 -42.37 39.93
CA LEU A 137 3.50 -42.53 41.39
C LEU A 137 2.21 -43.17 41.93
N LEU A 138 1.05 -42.74 41.44
CA LEU A 138 -0.24 -43.32 41.83
C LEU A 138 -0.37 -44.78 41.37
N LEU A 139 0.09 -45.10 40.16
CA LEU A 139 0.11 -46.47 39.64
C LEU A 139 1.00 -47.39 40.47
N VAL A 140 2.19 -46.92 40.87
CA VAL A 140 3.10 -47.66 41.75
C VAL A 140 2.47 -47.87 43.12
N LEU A 141 1.86 -46.84 43.71
CA LEU A 141 1.16 -46.96 45.00
C LEU A 141 0.03 -48.00 44.94
N ASP A 142 -0.81 -47.96 43.91
CA ASP A 142 -1.90 -48.93 43.72
C ASP A 142 -1.37 -50.35 43.52
N LEU A 143 -0.28 -50.52 42.74
CA LEU A 143 0.35 -51.82 42.53
C LEU A 143 0.97 -52.38 43.82
N THR A 144 1.64 -51.53 44.62
CA THR A 144 2.23 -51.95 45.91
C THR A 144 1.15 -52.34 46.92
N TRP A 145 0.04 -51.61 46.97
CA TRP A 145 -1.09 -51.93 47.84
C TRP A 145 -1.75 -53.27 47.48
N LYS A 146 -1.72 -53.65 46.20
CA LYS A 146 -2.33 -54.89 45.68
C LYS A 146 -1.44 -56.12 45.81
N LEU A 147 -0.14 -55.95 46.09
CA LEU A 147 0.82 -57.04 46.32
C LEU A 147 0.96 -57.42 47.79
N ASP A 148 0.51 -56.55 48.72
CA ASP A 148 0.56 -56.76 50.18
C ASP A 148 -0.77 -57.29 50.78
N THR A 149 -1.73 -57.69 49.93
CA THR A 149 -2.97 -58.43 50.30
C THR A 149 -3.00 -59.79 49.62
#